data_AF-A0A0F9TY44-F1
#
_entry.id   AF-A0A0F9TY44-F1
#
_cell.length_a   1.000
_cell.length_b   1.000
_cell.length_c   1.000
_cell.angle_alpha   90.00
_cell.angle_beta   90.00
_cell.angle_gamma   90.00
#
_symmetry.space_group_name_H-M   'P 1'
#
loop_
_entity.id
_entity.type
_entity.pdbx_description
1 polymer ?
#
loop_
_entity_poly.entity_id
_entity_poly.type
_entity_poly.pdbx_seq_one_letter_code
_entity_poly.pdbx_strand_id
1 'polypeptide(L)'
;MIIFGHLINFLYNSTGLKIAKITEGGSGAKLTYTCNSDLDIIFATSKDYIAQEMLEFLEEKANQMFGAVANIRKSLSAVQIDFIHPQCDVDLVYKTKNAFNQEFKEIKNIKKLKSVQQNAIKIVKYTFDNTIDDVIHGYEVEKACLQFNLSNLKNLVYSIIEYFRGRINQEGLSVNNIIEFLSK
;
A
#
# COMPACT_ATOMS: atom_id res chain seq x y z
N MET A 1 -16.22 2.99 -6.79
CA MET A 1 -17.08 2.92 -5.59
C MET A 1 -17.94 1.64 -5.52
N ILE A 2 -18.43 1.09 -6.65
CA ILE A 2 -19.24 -0.15 -6.68
C ILE A 2 -18.44 -1.38 -6.21
N ILE A 3 -17.18 -1.53 -6.63
CA ILE A 3 -16.32 -2.68 -6.30
C ILE A 3 -16.03 -2.78 -4.79
N PHE A 4 -15.72 -1.66 -4.12
CA PHE A 4 -15.52 -1.67 -2.66
C PHE A 4 -16.75 -2.19 -1.92
N GLY A 5 -17.96 -1.74 -2.30
CA GLY A 5 -19.21 -2.23 -1.72
C GLY A 5 -19.42 -3.74 -1.91
N HIS A 6 -19.08 -4.28 -3.09
CA HIS A 6 -19.14 -5.72 -3.36
C HIS A 6 -18.16 -6.53 -2.51
N LEU A 7 -16.96 -6.00 -2.26
CA LEU A 7 -15.93 -6.64 -1.43
C LEU A 7 -16.31 -6.64 0.05
N ILE A 8 -16.87 -5.54 0.55
CA ILE A 8 -17.48 -5.49 1.89
C ILE A 8 -18.57 -6.56 1.99
N ASN A 9 -19.49 -6.61 1.02
CA ASN A 9 -20.57 -7.59 1.01
C ASN A 9 -20.04 -9.03 0.99
N PHE A 10 -19.03 -9.33 0.18
CA PHE A 10 -18.35 -10.62 0.15
C PHE A 10 -17.80 -11.00 1.51
N LEU A 11 -17.05 -10.10 2.15
CA LEU A 11 -16.46 -10.36 3.46
C LEU A 11 -17.50 -10.60 4.54
N TYR A 12 -18.58 -9.81 4.59
CA TYR A 12 -19.60 -9.94 5.64
C TYR A 12 -20.56 -11.12 5.40
N ASN A 13 -20.90 -11.41 4.14
CA ASN A 13 -22.04 -12.28 3.82
C ASN A 13 -21.65 -13.59 3.12
N SER A 14 -20.50 -13.64 2.45
CA SER A 14 -20.08 -14.83 1.67
C SER A 14 -19.03 -15.68 2.39
N THR A 15 -18.29 -15.11 3.35
CA THR A 15 -17.23 -15.84 4.07
C THR A 15 -17.71 -16.48 5.36
N GLY A 16 -18.83 -16.07 5.93
CA GLY A 16 -19.25 -16.48 7.28
C GLY A 16 -18.35 -15.97 8.41
N LEU A 17 -17.37 -15.11 8.11
CA LEU A 17 -16.49 -14.52 9.10
C LEU A 17 -17.19 -13.39 9.85
N LYS A 18 -16.93 -13.30 11.16
CA LYS A 18 -17.34 -12.15 11.96
C LYS A 18 -16.32 -11.02 11.82
N ILE A 19 -16.45 -10.19 10.78
CA ILE A 19 -15.56 -9.04 10.53
C ILE A 19 -15.69 -8.01 11.65
N ALA A 20 -14.55 -7.65 12.26
CA ALA A 20 -14.48 -6.65 13.33
C ALA A 20 -14.11 -5.26 12.81
N LYS A 21 -13.22 -5.18 11.83
CA LYS A 21 -12.70 -3.93 11.28
C LYS A 21 -12.35 -4.10 9.81
N ILE A 22 -12.53 -3.04 9.03
CA ILE A 22 -12.19 -2.99 7.62
C ILE A 22 -11.93 -1.54 7.19
N THR A 23 -10.96 -1.34 6.30
CA THR A 23 -10.70 -0.04 5.68
C THR A 23 -9.87 -0.20 4.40
N GLU A 24 -9.75 0.86 3.61
CA GLU A 24 -8.79 0.93 2.50
C GLU A 24 -7.36 1.02 3.06
N GLY A 25 -6.43 0.30 2.44
CA GLY A 25 -5.02 0.23 2.77
C GLY A 25 -4.12 0.91 1.73
N GLY A 26 -2.82 0.64 1.86
CA GLY A 26 -1.83 0.98 0.84
C GLY A 26 -1.70 2.46 0.52
N SER A 27 -1.13 2.74 -0.66
CA SER A 27 -0.79 4.11 -1.08
C SER A 27 -2.01 4.92 -1.53
N GLY A 28 -3.05 4.24 -2.03
CA GLY A 28 -4.36 4.82 -2.34
C GLY A 28 -5.00 5.44 -1.11
N ALA A 29 -5.14 4.66 -0.03
CA ALA A 29 -5.66 5.20 1.22
C ALA A 29 -4.76 6.32 1.75
N LYS A 30 -3.44 6.19 1.69
CA LYS A 30 -2.53 7.22 2.22
C LYS A 30 -2.43 8.50 1.39
N LEU A 31 -3.02 8.54 0.19
CA LEU A 31 -2.89 9.62 -0.80
C LEU A 31 -1.44 9.82 -1.29
N THR A 32 -0.66 8.74 -1.31
CA THR A 32 0.77 8.71 -1.68
C THR A 32 1.05 7.87 -2.93
N TYR A 33 0.02 7.49 -3.68
CA TYR A 33 0.16 6.77 -4.95
C TYR A 33 0.84 7.65 -6.01
N THR A 34 1.64 7.01 -6.86
CA THR A 34 2.40 7.63 -7.98
C THR A 34 1.74 7.36 -9.33
N CYS A 35 0.96 6.28 -9.44
CA CYS A 35 0.19 5.86 -10.61
C CYS A 35 -1.22 5.39 -10.19
N ASN A 36 -2.05 4.95 -11.14
CA ASN A 36 -3.29 4.24 -10.80
C ASN A 36 -2.92 2.99 -9.99
N SER A 37 -3.15 3.04 -8.69
CA SER A 37 -2.80 1.97 -7.77
C SER A 37 -3.96 0.99 -7.61
N ASP A 38 -3.61 -0.26 -7.33
CA ASP A 38 -4.54 -1.29 -6.88
C ASP A 38 -5.32 -0.82 -5.65
N LEU A 39 -6.53 -1.36 -5.48
CA LEU A 39 -7.34 -1.12 -4.30
C LEU A 39 -6.96 -2.09 -3.20
N ASP A 40 -6.13 -1.62 -2.27
CA ASP A 40 -5.84 -2.36 -1.04
C ASP A 40 -7.02 -2.29 -0.07
N ILE A 41 -7.48 -3.44 0.42
CA ILE A 41 -8.45 -3.55 1.51
C ILE A 41 -7.79 -4.31 2.65
N ILE A 42 -7.58 -3.63 3.78
CA ILE A 42 -7.15 -4.29 5.02
C ILE A 42 -8.36 -4.58 5.90
N PHE A 43 -8.38 -5.74 6.53
CA PHE A 43 -9.45 -6.11 7.45
C PHE A 43 -8.95 -7.00 8.59
N ALA A 44 -9.75 -7.06 9.65
CA ALA A 44 -9.54 -7.93 10.79
C ALA A 44 -10.86 -8.57 11.23
N THR A 45 -10.78 -9.82 11.67
CA THR A 45 -11.90 -10.60 12.19
C THR A 45 -12.00 -10.46 13.71
N SER A 46 -13.15 -10.86 14.27
CA SER A 46 -13.39 -10.83 15.72
C SER A 46 -12.52 -11.80 16.50
N LYS A 47 -12.21 -12.95 15.91
CA LYS A 47 -11.16 -13.88 16.36
C LYS A 47 -9.94 -13.67 15.47
N ASP A 48 -8.73 -13.70 16.02
CA ASP A 48 -7.52 -13.71 15.21
C ASP A 48 -7.22 -15.14 14.73
N TYR A 49 -6.85 -15.25 13.46
CA TYR A 49 -6.45 -16.47 12.75
C TYR A 49 -4.98 -16.37 12.31
N ILE A 50 -4.40 -17.53 11.98
CA ILE A 50 -3.12 -17.63 11.29
C ILE A 50 -3.30 -17.03 9.89
N ALA A 51 -2.40 -16.13 9.51
CA ALA A 51 -2.58 -15.33 8.29
C ALA A 51 -2.66 -16.19 7.03
N GLN A 52 -1.77 -17.18 6.88
CA GLN A 52 -1.76 -18.04 5.68
C GLN A 52 -3.03 -18.87 5.53
N GLU A 53 -3.52 -19.49 6.62
CA GLU A 53 -4.78 -20.25 6.60
C GLU A 53 -5.96 -19.34 6.24
N MET A 54 -5.98 -18.10 6.74
CA MET A 54 -7.01 -17.14 6.39
C MET A 54 -6.95 -16.74 4.92
N LEU A 55 -5.75 -16.52 4.37
CA LEU A 55 -5.59 -16.17 2.95
C LEU A 55 -6.01 -17.33 2.03
N GLU A 56 -5.70 -18.58 2.38
CA GLU A 56 -6.15 -19.77 1.64
C GLU A 56 -7.68 -19.90 1.65
N PHE A 57 -8.28 -19.73 2.83
CA PHE A 57 -9.73 -19.72 2.96
C PHE A 57 -10.39 -18.59 2.14
N LEU A 58 -9.81 -17.39 2.17
CA LEU A 58 -10.32 -16.26 1.38
C LEU A 58 -10.18 -16.49 -0.12
N GLU A 59 -9.08 -17.08 -0.59
CA GLU A 59 -8.87 -17.42 -1.99
C GLU A 59 -9.94 -18.40 -2.48
N GLU A 60 -10.24 -19.44 -1.71
CA GLU A 60 -11.30 -20.40 -2.03
C GLU A 60 -12.66 -19.69 -2.15
N LYS A 61 -12.99 -18.83 -1.18
CA LYS A 61 -14.26 -18.07 -1.19
C LYS A 61 -14.34 -17.05 -2.32
N ALA A 62 -13.23 -16.37 -2.61
CA ALA A 62 -13.16 -15.40 -3.70
C ALA A 62 -13.29 -16.10 -5.06
N ASN A 63 -12.69 -17.27 -5.25
CA ASN A 63 -12.89 -18.10 -6.45
C ASN A 63 -14.36 -18.51 -6.62
N GLN A 64 -15.01 -18.98 -5.55
CA GLN A 64 -16.43 -19.35 -5.58
C GLN A 64 -17.34 -18.17 -5.96
N MET A 65 -17.03 -16.95 -5.51
CA MET A 65 -17.88 -15.78 -5.71
C MET A 65 -17.57 -15.01 -7.01
N PHE A 66 -16.29 -14.89 -7.36
CA PHE A 66 -15.81 -13.95 -8.38
C PHE A 66 -15.06 -14.62 -9.54
N GLY A 67 -14.76 -15.93 -9.48
CA GLY A 67 -13.92 -16.60 -10.47
C GLY A 67 -14.43 -16.56 -11.93
N ALA A 68 -15.71 -16.22 -12.14
CA ALA A 68 -16.27 -16.03 -13.48
C ALA A 68 -15.98 -14.63 -14.09
N VAL A 69 -15.63 -13.64 -13.27
CA VAL A 69 -15.48 -12.23 -13.68
C VAL A 69 -14.15 -11.61 -13.24
N ALA A 70 -13.36 -12.35 -12.47
CA ALA A 70 -12.07 -11.91 -11.95
C ALA A 70 -11.08 -13.08 -11.91
N ASN A 71 -9.80 -12.76 -12.07
CA ASN A 71 -8.71 -13.67 -11.79
C ASN A 71 -8.34 -13.58 -10.30
N ILE A 72 -8.25 -14.72 -9.62
CA ILE A 72 -8.02 -14.77 -8.17
C ILE A 72 -6.68 -15.46 -7.92
N ARG A 73 -5.81 -14.82 -7.14
CA ARG A 73 -4.51 -15.39 -6.75
C ARG A 73 -4.16 -15.05 -5.31
N LYS A 74 -3.68 -16.04 -4.55
CA LYS A 74 -3.06 -15.80 -3.24
C LYS A 74 -1.59 -15.41 -3.39
N SER A 75 -1.18 -14.38 -2.67
CA SER A 75 0.23 -14.04 -2.41
C SER A 75 0.60 -14.31 -0.95
N LEU A 76 1.84 -14.03 -0.56
CA LEU A 76 2.28 -14.18 0.83
C LEU A 76 1.52 -13.25 1.80
N SER A 77 0.96 -12.15 1.31
CA SER A 77 0.37 -11.09 2.14
C SER A 77 -1.09 -10.76 1.84
N ALA A 78 -1.62 -11.22 0.70
CA ALA A 78 -2.95 -10.84 0.24
C ALA A 78 -3.62 -11.94 -0.60
N VAL A 79 -4.93 -11.84 -0.75
CA VAL A 79 -5.65 -12.45 -1.88
C VAL A 79 -5.92 -11.35 -2.89
N GLN A 80 -5.37 -11.50 -4.09
CA GLN A 80 -5.50 -10.54 -5.18
C GLN A 80 -6.68 -10.95 -6.07
N ILE A 81 -7.52 -9.98 -6.40
CA ILE A 81 -8.75 -10.14 -7.18
C ILE A 81 -8.68 -9.14 -8.33
N ASP A 82 -8.33 -9.62 -9.52
CA ASP A 82 -8.22 -8.79 -10.72
C ASP A 82 -9.54 -8.85 -11.50
N PHE A 83 -10.39 -7.84 -11.33
CA PHE A 83 -11.65 -7.76 -12.08
C PHE A 83 -11.38 -7.42 -13.54
N ILE A 84 -12.00 -8.17 -14.46
CA ILE A 84 -11.84 -7.96 -15.90
C ILE A 84 -12.66 -6.74 -16.36
N HIS A 85 -13.86 -6.55 -15.79
CA HIS A 85 -14.73 -5.42 -16.16
C HIS A 85 -15.64 -4.94 -15.00
N PRO A 86 -15.57 -3.65 -14.59
CA PRO A 86 -14.53 -2.70 -14.99
C PRO A 86 -13.17 -3.17 -14.47
N GLN A 87 -12.10 -2.88 -15.22
CA GLN A 87 -10.75 -3.29 -14.84
C GLN A 87 -10.38 -2.66 -13.49
N CYS A 88 -10.10 -3.50 -12.50
CA CYS A 88 -9.75 -3.08 -11.16
C CYS A 88 -9.07 -4.23 -10.43
N ASP A 89 -7.84 -3.98 -9.99
CA ASP A 89 -7.06 -4.94 -9.22
C ASP A 89 -7.22 -4.60 -7.74
N VAL A 90 -7.44 -5.64 -6.93
CA VAL A 90 -7.81 -5.49 -5.53
C VAL A 90 -6.99 -6.45 -4.70
N ASP A 91 -6.31 -5.93 -3.69
CA ASP A 91 -5.58 -6.73 -2.72
C ASP A 91 -6.36 -6.81 -1.41
N LEU A 92 -6.83 -8.01 -1.08
CA LEU A 92 -7.51 -8.29 0.17
C LEU A 92 -6.51 -8.80 1.22
N VAL A 93 -6.22 -7.95 2.20
CA VAL A 93 -5.17 -8.16 3.20
C VAL A 93 -5.79 -8.44 4.57
N TYR A 94 -5.63 -9.67 5.04
CA TYR A 94 -5.99 -10.02 6.40
C TYR A 94 -4.91 -9.59 7.40
N LYS A 95 -5.32 -8.97 8.51
CA LYS A 95 -4.45 -8.62 9.64
C LYS A 95 -5.07 -9.10 10.96
N THR A 96 -4.22 -9.45 11.93
CA THR A 96 -4.67 -9.57 13.32
C THR A 96 -5.16 -8.21 13.82
N LYS A 97 -6.02 -8.20 14.84
CA LYS A 97 -6.57 -6.95 15.39
C LYS A 97 -5.49 -5.95 15.82
N ASN A 98 -4.38 -6.43 16.39
CA ASN A 98 -3.27 -5.55 16.78
C ASN A 98 -2.57 -4.94 15.55
N ALA A 99 -2.22 -5.77 14.57
CA ALA A 99 -1.58 -5.32 13.34
C ALA A 99 -2.49 -4.34 12.55
N PHE A 100 -3.79 -4.63 12.46
CA PHE A 100 -4.76 -3.73 11.85
C PHE A 100 -4.76 -2.35 12.53
N ASN A 101 -4.77 -2.30 13.88
CA ASN A 101 -4.79 -1.03 14.59
C ASN A 101 -3.51 -0.21 14.36
N GLN A 102 -2.36 -0.88 14.28
CA GLN A 102 -1.08 -0.23 13.99
C GLN A 102 -1.12 0.39 12.60
N GLU A 103 -1.47 -0.40 11.58
CA GLU A 103 -1.53 0.06 10.19
C GLU A 103 -2.59 1.16 9.99
N PHE A 104 -3.77 1.02 10.60
CA PHE A 104 -4.80 2.04 10.56
C PHE A 104 -4.35 3.38 11.16
N LYS A 105 -3.55 3.33 12.24
CA LYS A 105 -2.96 4.52 12.84
C LYS A 105 -1.93 5.15 11.90
N GLU A 106 -1.10 4.34 11.25
CA GLU A 106 -0.13 4.82 10.25
C GLU A 106 -0.83 5.50 9.07
N ILE A 107 -1.85 4.87 8.48
CA ILE A 107 -2.65 5.45 7.39
C ILE A 107 -3.22 6.81 7.81
N LYS A 108 -3.80 6.89 9.02
CA LYS A 108 -4.33 8.16 9.56
C LYS A 108 -3.26 9.23 9.75
N ASN A 109 -2.05 8.84 10.16
CA ASN A 109 -0.96 9.79 10.37
C ASN A 109 -0.45 10.33 9.02
N ILE A 110 -0.28 9.46 8.02
CA ILE A 110 0.15 9.86 6.68
C ILE A 110 -0.91 10.74 5.98
N LYS A 111 -2.20 10.40 6.11
CA LYS A 111 -3.32 11.23 5.59
C LYS A 111 -3.32 12.66 6.15
N LYS A 112 -2.80 12.88 7.36
CA LYS A 112 -2.75 14.18 8.03
C LYS A 112 -1.53 15.03 7.64
N LEU A 113 -0.62 14.49 6.84
CA LEU A 113 0.54 15.24 6.37
C LEU A 113 0.13 16.43 5.51
N LYS A 114 0.95 17.49 5.56
CA LYS A 114 0.75 18.66 4.70
C LYS A 114 0.93 18.26 3.23
N SER A 115 0.30 18.99 2.31
CA SER A 115 0.42 18.72 0.87
C SER A 115 1.88 18.67 0.39
N VAL A 116 2.75 19.54 0.93
CA VAL A 116 4.19 19.54 0.62
C VAL A 116 4.85 18.20 0.97
N GLN A 117 4.50 17.61 2.12
CA GLN A 117 5.05 16.33 2.56
C GLN A 117 4.51 15.17 1.70
N GLN A 118 3.21 15.18 1.40
CA GLN A 118 2.59 14.18 0.51
C GLN A 118 3.21 14.24 -0.90
N ASN A 119 3.41 15.45 -1.43
CA ASN A 119 4.05 15.64 -2.73
C ASN A 119 5.53 15.20 -2.72
N ALA A 120 6.26 15.48 -1.64
CA ALA A 120 7.64 14.99 -1.50
C ALA A 120 7.70 13.46 -1.50
N ILE A 121 6.79 12.78 -0.77
CA ILE A 121 6.68 11.32 -0.77
C ILE A 121 6.44 10.81 -2.19
N LYS A 122 5.47 11.38 -2.93
CA LYS A 122 5.17 10.96 -4.30
C LYS A 122 6.37 11.11 -5.23
N ILE A 123 7.05 12.26 -5.19
CA ILE A 123 8.23 12.53 -6.02
C ILE A 123 9.34 11.52 -5.73
N VAL A 124 9.63 11.28 -4.45
CA VAL A 124 10.71 10.37 -4.06
C VAL A 124 10.37 8.92 -4.40
N LYS A 125 9.13 8.47 -4.15
CA LYS A 125 8.68 7.14 -4.57
C LYS A 125 8.86 6.94 -6.06
N TYR A 126 8.30 7.86 -6.85
CA TYR A 126 8.42 7.82 -8.31
C TYR A 126 9.89 7.78 -8.76
N THR A 127 10.75 8.57 -8.11
CA THR A 127 12.18 8.58 -8.42
C THR A 127 12.79 7.21 -8.18
N PHE A 128 12.59 6.64 -6.99
CA PHE A 128 13.16 5.35 -6.64
C PHE A 128 12.65 4.21 -7.53
N ASP A 129 11.35 4.19 -7.82
CA ASP A 129 10.73 3.24 -8.76
C ASP A 129 11.42 3.28 -10.15
N ASN A 130 12.01 4.40 -10.55
CA ASN A 130 12.65 4.58 -11.87
C ASN A 130 14.18 4.55 -11.85
N THR A 131 14.82 4.59 -10.68
CA THR A 131 16.30 4.69 -10.59
C THR A 131 16.96 3.52 -9.90
N ILE A 132 16.32 2.96 -8.87
CA ILE A 132 16.91 1.94 -7.99
C ILE A 132 15.96 0.75 -7.76
N ASP A 133 14.88 0.65 -8.53
CA ASP A 133 13.95 -0.47 -8.68
C ASP A 133 13.80 -1.39 -7.45
N ASP A 134 12.76 -1.18 -6.65
CA ASP A 134 12.41 -1.96 -5.45
C ASP A 134 13.46 -2.05 -4.33
N VAL A 135 14.63 -1.44 -4.47
CA VAL A 135 15.63 -1.39 -3.39
C VAL A 135 15.15 -0.58 -2.20
N ILE A 136 14.24 0.38 -2.37
CA ILE A 136 13.64 1.17 -1.28
C ILE A 136 12.13 1.18 -1.47
N HIS A 137 11.38 0.58 -0.53
CA HIS A 137 9.94 0.47 -0.67
C HIS A 137 9.22 1.76 -0.31
N GLY A 138 8.06 1.99 -0.94
CA GLY A 138 7.29 3.22 -0.74
C GLY A 138 6.86 3.50 0.71
N TYR A 139 6.61 2.47 1.53
CA TYR A 139 6.30 2.66 2.95
C TYR A 139 7.51 3.16 3.75
N GLU A 140 8.73 2.87 3.29
CA GLU A 140 9.96 3.35 3.91
C GLU A 140 10.14 4.84 3.62
N VAL A 141 9.83 5.27 2.39
CA VAL A 141 9.80 6.69 2.01
C VAL A 141 8.81 7.47 2.86
N GLU A 142 7.61 6.92 3.09
CA GLU A 142 6.61 7.51 3.99
C GLU A 142 7.15 7.69 5.42
N LYS A 143 7.81 6.66 5.97
CA LYS A 143 8.42 6.71 7.30
C LYS A 143 9.58 7.71 7.38
N ALA A 144 10.42 7.79 6.35
CA ALA A 144 11.50 8.76 6.26
C ALA A 144 10.96 10.20 6.25
N CYS A 145 9.89 10.47 5.49
CA CYS A 145 9.25 11.79 5.44
C CYS A 145 8.77 12.26 6.83
N LEU A 146 8.35 11.35 7.71
CA LEU A 146 7.91 11.69 9.08
C LEU A 146 9.06 12.21 9.97
N GLN A 147 10.31 11.96 9.61
CA GLN A 147 11.49 12.43 10.36
C GLN A 147 11.80 13.92 10.11
N PHE A 148 11.18 14.53 9.08
CA PHE A 148 11.50 15.87 8.63
C PHE A 148 10.31 16.82 8.82
N ASN A 149 10.57 17.95 9.46
CA ASN A 149 9.61 19.05 9.59
C ASN A 149 10.00 20.23 8.68
N LEU A 150 10.05 19.97 7.36
CA LEU A 150 10.41 20.98 6.36
C LEU A 150 9.17 21.41 5.56
N SER A 151 9.06 22.71 5.31
CA SER A 151 7.97 23.32 4.52
C SER A 151 8.34 23.57 3.06
N ASN A 152 9.62 23.42 2.69
CA ASN A 152 10.10 23.56 1.32
C ASN A 152 10.16 22.19 0.64
N LEU A 153 9.48 22.05 -0.49
CA LEU A 153 9.39 20.79 -1.23
C LEU A 153 10.75 20.26 -1.67
N LYS A 154 11.59 21.11 -2.29
CA LYS A 154 12.91 20.71 -2.80
C LYS A 154 13.81 20.19 -1.68
N ASN A 155 13.87 20.91 -0.56
CA ASN A 155 14.67 20.52 0.59
C ASN A 155 14.16 19.22 1.20
N LEU A 156 12.83 19.04 1.29
CA LEU A 156 12.24 17.83 1.82
C LEU A 156 12.53 16.61 0.92
N VAL A 157 12.39 16.74 -0.40
CA VAL A 157 12.76 15.69 -1.37
C VAL A 157 14.23 15.32 -1.22
N TYR A 158 15.13 16.32 -1.18
CA TYR A 158 16.56 16.08 -0.99
C TYR A 158 16.84 15.35 0.34
N SER A 159 16.27 15.82 1.46
CA SER A 159 16.46 15.20 2.76
C SER A 159 15.97 13.76 2.84
N ILE A 160 14.85 13.44 2.18
CA ILE A 160 14.35 12.06 2.12
C ILE A 160 15.27 11.18 1.27
N ILE A 161 15.74 11.65 0.11
CA ILE A 161 16.70 10.87 -0.72
C ILE A 161 18.01 10.65 0.05
N GLU A 162 18.51 11.70 0.69
CA GLU A 162 19.72 11.69 1.51
C GLU A 162 19.62 10.71 2.69
N TYR A 163 18.45 10.58 3.31
CA TYR A 163 18.19 9.59 4.36
C TYR A 163 18.56 8.16 3.93
N PHE A 164 18.42 7.86 2.64
CA PHE A 164 18.70 6.55 2.08
C PHE A 164 20.07 6.42 1.41
N ARG A 165 20.98 7.39 1.58
CA ARG A 165 22.33 7.40 0.96
C ARG A 165 23.04 6.05 1.03
N GLY A 166 23.00 5.40 2.19
CA GLY A 166 23.68 4.10 2.38
C GLY A 166 23.19 3.02 1.43
N ARG A 167 21.86 2.89 1.25
CA ARG A 167 21.26 1.90 0.33
C ARG A 167 21.45 2.29 -1.13
N ILE A 168 21.32 3.58 -1.44
CA ILE A 168 21.60 4.10 -2.79
C ILE A 168 23.04 3.76 -3.21
N ASN A 169 24.01 3.95 -2.31
CA ASN A 169 25.41 3.63 -2.57
C ASN A 169 25.67 2.12 -2.74
N GLN A 170 24.90 1.26 -2.06
CA GLN A 170 25.02 -0.20 -2.21
C GLN A 170 24.66 -0.66 -3.62
N GLU A 171 23.77 0.06 -4.30
CA GLU A 171 23.41 -0.16 -5.71
C GLU A 171 24.40 0.50 -6.70
N GLY A 172 25.52 1.05 -6.22
CA GLY A 172 26.52 1.69 -7.07
C GLY A 172 26.11 3.06 -7.61
N LEU A 173 25.05 3.67 -7.07
CA LEU A 173 24.60 5.01 -7.43
C LEU A 173 24.97 6.03 -6.36
N SER A 174 24.96 7.31 -6.71
CA SER A 174 25.10 8.40 -5.74
C SER A 174 23.79 9.17 -5.58
N VAL A 175 23.61 9.84 -4.44
CA VAL A 175 22.48 10.77 -4.22
C VAL A 175 22.36 11.79 -5.35
N ASN A 176 23.49 12.29 -5.89
CA ASN A 176 23.46 13.24 -7.00
C ASN A 176 22.87 12.62 -8.27
N ASN A 177 23.17 11.35 -8.57
CA ASN A 177 22.58 10.66 -9.72
C ASN A 177 21.04 10.61 -9.60
N ILE A 178 20.54 10.37 -8.38
CA ILE A 178 19.10 10.35 -8.09
C ILE A 178 18.48 11.76 -8.24
N ILE A 179 19.15 12.79 -7.75
CA ILE A 179 18.68 14.18 -7.86
C ILE A 179 18.72 14.69 -9.31
N GLU A 180 19.71 14.27 -10.10
CA GLU A 180 19.79 14.60 -11.52
C GLU A 180 18.65 14.01 -12.33
N PHE A 181 18.16 12.81 -11.98
CA PHE A 181 16.96 12.23 -12.58
C PHE A 181 15.74 13.16 -12.45
N LEU A 182 15.58 13.82 -11.31
CA LEU A 182 14.49 14.78 -11.06
C LEU A 182 14.57 16.08 -11.85
N SER A 183 15.70 16.34 -12.52
CA SER A 183 15.93 17.54 -13.33
C SER A 183 15.71 17.32 -14.82
N LYS A 184 15.39 16.07 -15.23
CA LYS A 184 15.06 15.68 -16.60
C LYS A 184 13.56 15.72 -16.83
#